data_AF-A0A532TN51-F1
#
_entry.id   AF-A0A532TN51-F1
#
_cell.length_a   1.000
_cell.length_b   1.000
_cell.length_c   1.000
_cell.angle_alpha   90.00
_cell.angle_beta   90.00
_cell.angle_gamma   90.00
#
_symmetry.space_group_name_H-M   'P 1'
#
loop_
_entity.id
_entity.type
_entity.pdbx_description
1 polymer ?
#
loop_
_entity_poly.entity_id
_entity_poly.type
_entity_poly.pdbx_seq_one_letter_code
_entity_poly.pdbx_strand_id
1 'polypeptide(L)'
;MIFFELLEKLKTTDITLILYTLLNRIPIIVYGNNAEKIDDFLIDLSELIHFRKEFIFYTDFISNTEYHDLVMNENIDYNTQKIYIRCPTSVALKALNQFERFNSWLIGIEILEQKDKIRQFINSIKKKINCFLGIAFFSNSFSIELVGINWKLLDLQFEHTILQKISQDTEKSIIKMKRVLLGKIKSEEIDEDLVDVLLDFNREKEELKKNILKKEVQNFYLGSKRAFSILSRLNLLNNIEMKTQIGSKTLLETIDYEDAPIDRIISFINKEWGEDFSILIENGKKVNALDSMQSLWG
;
A
#
# COMPACT_ATOMS: atom_id res chain seq x y z
N MET A 1 -3.53 -5.03 -16.97
CA MET A 1 -2.97 -5.44 -15.65
C MET A 1 -4.17 -5.84 -14.83
N ILE A 2 -4.12 -7.03 -14.23
CA ILE A 2 -5.28 -7.61 -13.55
C ILE A 2 -5.75 -6.70 -12.42
N PHE A 3 -4.83 -6.06 -11.68
CA PHE A 3 -5.19 -5.16 -10.58
C PHE A 3 -6.03 -3.96 -11.02
N PHE A 4 -5.65 -3.25 -12.09
CA PHE A 4 -6.43 -2.08 -12.54
C PHE A 4 -7.74 -2.46 -13.24
N GLU A 5 -7.75 -3.58 -13.95
CA GLU A 5 -8.99 -4.19 -14.46
C GLU A 5 -9.93 -4.58 -13.31
N LEU A 6 -9.37 -4.95 -12.14
CA LEU A 6 -10.13 -5.21 -10.92
C LEU A 6 -10.53 -3.95 -10.18
N LEU A 7 -9.74 -2.87 -10.22
CA LEU A 7 -10.13 -1.58 -9.64
C LEU A 7 -11.47 -1.10 -10.21
N GLU A 8 -11.73 -1.35 -11.49
CA GLU A 8 -13.00 -0.95 -12.14
C GLU A 8 -14.19 -1.83 -11.72
N LYS A 9 -13.93 -3.05 -11.24
CA LYS A 9 -14.95 -4.00 -10.79
C LYS A 9 -15.18 -3.97 -9.29
N LEU A 10 -14.22 -3.44 -8.53
CA LEU A 10 -14.22 -3.41 -7.08
C LEU A 10 -14.93 -2.18 -6.54
N LYS A 11 -15.52 -2.33 -5.34
CA LYS A 11 -15.98 -1.18 -4.58
C LYS A 11 -14.76 -0.41 -4.10
N THR A 12 -14.86 0.93 -4.05
CA THR A 12 -13.81 1.80 -3.52
C THR A 12 -13.30 1.34 -2.15
N THR A 13 -14.22 0.85 -1.29
CA THR A 13 -13.89 0.31 0.04
C THR A 13 -12.97 -0.90 0.02
N ASP A 14 -13.10 -1.76 -0.99
CA ASP A 14 -12.30 -2.98 -1.10
C ASP A 14 -10.85 -2.63 -1.50
N ILE A 15 -10.71 -1.64 -2.39
CA ILE A 15 -9.41 -1.15 -2.84
C ILE A 15 -8.71 -0.39 -1.71
N THR A 16 -9.41 0.45 -0.95
CA THR A 16 -8.81 1.14 0.20
C THR A 16 -8.34 0.14 1.25
N LEU A 17 -9.06 -0.96 1.46
CA LEU A 17 -8.61 -2.05 2.33
C LEU A 17 -7.34 -2.73 1.82
N ILE A 18 -7.20 -2.98 0.52
CA ILE A 18 -5.96 -3.52 -0.07
C ILE A 18 -4.80 -2.57 0.21
N LEU A 19 -4.95 -1.28 -0.12
CA LEU A 19 -3.90 -0.28 0.11
C LEU A 19 -3.53 -0.16 1.59
N TYR A 20 -4.53 -0.10 2.47
CA TYR A 20 -4.31 -0.06 3.92
C TYR A 20 -3.51 -1.27 4.40
N THR A 21 -3.88 -2.47 3.93
CA THR A 21 -3.26 -3.74 4.31
C THR A 21 -1.80 -3.80 3.84
N LEU A 22 -1.55 -3.41 2.59
CA LEU A 22 -0.21 -3.30 2.01
C LEU A 22 0.65 -2.32 2.82
N LEU A 23 0.16 -1.11 3.08
CA LEU A 23 0.90 -0.09 3.82
C LEU A 23 1.20 -0.55 5.26
N ASN A 24 0.30 -1.27 5.92
CA ASN A 24 0.47 -1.69 7.31
C ASN A 24 1.13 -3.07 7.50
N ARG A 25 1.74 -3.63 6.44
CA ARG A 25 2.45 -4.93 6.48
C ARG A 25 1.56 -6.08 6.97
N ILE A 26 0.26 -6.00 6.74
CA ILE A 26 -0.68 -7.07 7.06
C ILE A 26 -0.59 -8.12 5.94
N PRO A 27 -0.54 -9.43 6.25
CA PRO A 27 -0.51 -10.45 5.21
C PRO A 27 -1.75 -10.39 4.31
N ILE A 28 -1.53 -10.58 3.02
CA ILE A 28 -2.58 -10.74 2.00
C ILE A 28 -2.54 -12.17 1.51
N ILE A 29 -3.70 -12.82 1.53
CA ILE A 29 -3.88 -14.17 1.02
C ILE A 29 -4.87 -14.11 -0.13
N VAL A 30 -4.36 -14.30 -1.33
CA VAL A 30 -5.15 -14.36 -2.56
C VAL A 30 -5.43 -15.82 -2.85
N TYR A 31 -6.70 -16.21 -2.97
CA TYR A 31 -7.07 -17.59 -3.24
C TYR A 31 -8.14 -17.68 -4.33
N GLY A 32 -8.03 -18.68 -5.20
CA GLY A 32 -8.87 -18.76 -6.39
C GLY A 32 -8.62 -20.02 -7.22
N ASN A 33 -9.34 -20.17 -8.34
CA ASN A 33 -9.32 -21.38 -9.16
C ASN A 33 -8.34 -21.34 -10.35
N ASN A 34 -7.56 -20.27 -10.50
CA ASN A 34 -6.60 -20.12 -11.59
C ASN A 34 -5.27 -19.61 -11.02
N ALA A 35 -4.28 -20.51 -10.96
CA ALA A 35 -2.96 -20.22 -10.38
C ALA A 35 -2.24 -19.06 -11.07
N GLU A 36 -2.21 -19.03 -12.42
CA GLU A 36 -1.54 -18.00 -13.20
C GLU A 36 -2.11 -16.61 -12.90
N LYS A 37 -3.43 -16.47 -12.93
CA LYS A 37 -4.11 -15.19 -12.63
C LYS A 37 -3.86 -14.73 -11.20
N ILE A 38 -3.77 -15.66 -10.25
CA ILE A 38 -3.45 -15.33 -8.86
C ILE A 38 -2.02 -14.81 -8.77
N ASP A 39 -1.06 -15.51 -9.38
CA ASP A 39 0.35 -15.12 -9.33
C ASP A 39 0.60 -13.78 -10.05
N ASP A 40 -0.07 -13.53 -11.19
CA ASP A 40 -0.07 -12.24 -11.87
C ASP A 40 -0.63 -11.12 -10.97
N PHE A 41 -1.72 -11.40 -10.25
CA PHE A 41 -2.29 -10.45 -9.30
C PHE A 41 -1.36 -10.20 -8.10
N LEU A 42 -0.63 -11.20 -7.62
CA LEU A 42 0.40 -11.00 -6.59
C LEU A 42 1.52 -10.09 -7.08
N ILE A 43 1.95 -10.23 -8.34
CA ILE A 43 2.94 -9.35 -8.97
C ILE A 43 2.39 -7.92 -9.03
N ASP A 44 1.14 -7.74 -9.48
CA ASP A 44 0.52 -6.42 -9.53
C ASP A 44 0.46 -5.75 -8.13
N LEU A 45 0.14 -6.51 -7.08
CA LEU A 45 0.15 -6.02 -5.69
C LEU A 45 1.57 -5.67 -5.21
N SER A 46 2.57 -6.47 -5.60
CA SER A 46 3.96 -6.28 -5.20
C SER A 46 4.54 -4.97 -5.75
N GLU A 47 4.13 -4.61 -6.97
CA GLU A 47 4.50 -3.35 -7.60
C GLU A 47 3.99 -2.10 -6.86
N LEU A 48 2.91 -2.22 -6.08
CA LEU A 48 2.36 -1.10 -5.31
C LEU A 48 3.24 -0.73 -4.10
N ILE A 49 4.01 -1.69 -3.59
CA ILE A 49 4.89 -1.54 -2.42
C ILE A 49 6.39 -1.54 -2.80
N HIS A 50 6.71 -1.00 -3.98
CA HIS A 50 8.06 -0.91 -4.54
C HIS A 50 9.11 -0.18 -3.66
N PHE A 51 8.70 0.54 -2.63
CA PHE A 51 9.60 1.13 -1.64
C PHE A 51 10.19 0.10 -0.65
N ARG A 52 9.62 -1.11 -0.61
CA ARG A 52 10.12 -2.26 0.16
C ARG A 52 10.88 -3.22 -0.75
N LYS A 53 11.78 -4.00 -0.15
CA LYS A 53 12.55 -5.03 -0.84
C LYS A 53 11.73 -6.32 -0.96
N GLU A 54 11.61 -6.84 -2.17
CA GLU A 54 10.95 -8.12 -2.44
C GLU A 54 11.88 -9.30 -2.12
N PHE A 55 11.31 -10.35 -1.54
CA PHE A 55 11.86 -11.70 -1.54
C PHE A 55 10.78 -12.69 -1.96
N ILE A 56 11.15 -13.67 -2.79
CA ILE A 56 10.25 -14.69 -3.31
C ILE A 56 10.55 -16.01 -2.60
N PHE A 57 9.55 -16.55 -1.91
CA PHE A 57 9.68 -17.87 -1.27
C PHE A 57 9.91 -18.96 -2.33
N TYR A 58 10.83 -19.88 -2.06
CA TYR A 58 11.33 -20.91 -2.98
C TYR A 58 12.21 -20.43 -4.15
N THR A 59 12.48 -19.13 -4.25
CA THR A 59 13.48 -18.59 -5.19
C THR A 59 14.65 -17.97 -4.44
N ASP A 60 14.37 -17.08 -3.49
CA ASP A 60 15.40 -16.35 -2.74
C ASP A 60 15.72 -16.99 -1.38
N PHE A 61 14.77 -17.72 -0.81
CA PHE A 61 14.93 -18.46 0.44
C PHE A 61 13.95 -19.63 0.53
N ILE A 62 14.31 -20.66 1.29
CA ILE A 62 13.50 -21.89 1.46
C ILE A 62 13.29 -22.28 2.93
N SER A 63 14.15 -21.83 3.85
CA SER A 63 14.19 -22.29 5.23
C SER A 63 13.68 -21.25 6.23
N ASN A 64 13.28 -21.71 7.42
CA ASN A 64 12.89 -20.80 8.51
C ASN A 64 14.07 -20.00 9.07
N THR A 65 15.27 -20.56 9.02
CA THR A 65 16.51 -19.89 9.41
C THR A 65 16.83 -18.73 8.47
N GLU A 66 16.78 -18.94 7.15
CA GLU A 66 16.99 -17.87 6.17
C GLU A 66 15.94 -16.76 6.32
N TYR A 67 14.66 -17.11 6.50
CA TYR A 67 13.61 -16.13 6.75
C TYR A 67 13.87 -15.31 8.02
N HIS A 68 14.29 -15.97 9.10
CA HIS A 68 14.62 -15.29 10.34
C HIS A 68 15.79 -14.32 10.13
N ASP A 69 16.82 -14.72 9.40
CA ASP A 69 17.98 -13.86 9.10
C ASP A 69 17.56 -12.64 8.26
N LEU A 70 16.68 -12.82 7.28
CA LEU A 70 16.12 -11.71 6.49
C LEU A 70 15.38 -10.70 7.38
N VAL A 71 14.53 -11.19 8.29
CA VAL A 71 13.78 -10.34 9.24
C VAL A 71 14.71 -9.69 10.27
N MET A 72 15.76 -10.36 10.72
CA MET A 72 16.74 -9.75 11.63
C MET A 72 17.51 -8.63 10.94
N ASN A 73 17.96 -8.85 9.70
CA ASN A 73 18.70 -7.84 8.93
C ASN A 73 17.89 -6.56 8.71
N GLU A 74 16.57 -6.68 8.55
CA GLU A 74 15.64 -5.56 8.46
C GLU A 74 15.63 -4.65 9.72
N ASN A 75 15.98 -5.20 10.88
CA ASN A 75 15.93 -4.51 12.18
C ASN A 75 17.30 -4.03 12.68
N ILE A 76 18.39 -4.31 11.96
CA ILE A 76 19.74 -3.87 12.35
C ILE A 76 19.90 -2.35 12.17
N ASP A 77 19.35 -1.80 11.09
CA ASP A 77 19.44 -0.38 10.76
C ASP A 77 18.10 0.11 10.19
N TYR A 78 17.57 1.21 10.73
CA TYR A 78 16.36 1.88 10.24
C TYR A 78 16.49 2.40 8.80
N ASN A 79 17.71 2.54 8.27
CA ASN A 79 17.94 2.89 6.86
C ASN A 79 17.73 1.72 5.91
N THR A 80 17.76 0.48 6.41
CA THR A 80 17.52 -0.72 5.61
C THR A 80 16.08 -0.73 5.09
N GLN A 81 15.91 -1.05 3.81
CA GLN A 81 14.58 -1.22 3.24
C GLN A 81 13.86 -2.37 3.93
N LYS A 82 12.63 -2.08 4.37
CA LYS A 82 11.74 -3.09 4.91
C LYS A 82 11.43 -4.14 3.86
N ILE A 83 11.23 -5.38 4.30
CA ILE A 83 11.06 -6.54 3.41
C ILE A 83 9.59 -6.92 3.31
N TYR A 84 9.20 -7.42 2.15
CA TYR A 84 7.95 -8.15 1.96
C TYR A 84 8.23 -9.45 1.20
N ILE A 85 7.37 -10.43 1.39
CA ILE A 85 7.55 -11.76 0.81
C ILE A 85 6.43 -12.05 -0.15
N ARG A 86 6.77 -12.40 -1.40
CA ARG A 86 5.82 -12.98 -2.34
C ARG A 86 5.94 -14.50 -2.29
N CYS A 87 4.82 -15.16 -2.13
CA CYS A 87 4.71 -16.61 -2.06
C CYS A 87 3.80 -17.10 -3.19
N PRO A 88 4.36 -17.62 -4.29
CA PRO A 88 3.59 -18.12 -5.41
C PRO A 88 2.66 -19.28 -5.03
N THR A 89 1.62 -19.46 -5.85
CA THR A 89 0.61 -20.53 -5.67
C THR A 89 1.21 -21.93 -5.54
N SER A 90 2.26 -22.21 -6.30
CA SER A 90 2.93 -23.53 -6.35
C SER A 90 3.57 -23.97 -5.03
N VAL A 91 3.86 -23.05 -4.11
CA VAL A 91 4.60 -23.32 -2.86
C VAL A 91 3.89 -22.84 -1.60
N ALA A 92 2.71 -22.22 -1.73
CA ALA A 92 2.02 -21.60 -0.62
C ALA A 92 1.61 -22.53 0.52
N LEU A 93 1.16 -23.75 0.22
CA LEU A 93 0.85 -24.73 1.28
C LEU A 93 2.10 -25.12 2.08
N LYS A 94 3.28 -25.12 1.45
CA LYS A 94 4.54 -25.38 2.16
C LYS A 94 4.88 -24.21 3.09
N ALA A 95 4.74 -22.97 2.62
CA ALA A 95 4.92 -21.79 3.46
C ALA A 95 3.98 -21.82 4.68
N LEU A 96 2.70 -22.07 4.42
CA LEU A 96 1.66 -22.15 5.45
C LEU A 96 1.87 -23.30 6.44
N ASN A 97 2.68 -24.32 6.14
CA ASN A 97 3.04 -25.36 7.09
C ASN A 97 4.33 -25.04 7.86
N GLN A 98 5.27 -24.35 7.20
CA GLN A 98 6.63 -24.14 7.72
C GLN A 98 6.78 -22.91 8.62
N PHE A 99 6.10 -21.81 8.31
CA PHE A 99 6.29 -20.53 9.02
C PHE A 99 5.13 -20.23 9.94
N GLU A 100 5.35 -19.50 11.02
CA GLU A 100 4.30 -19.08 11.96
C GLU A 100 3.97 -17.58 11.85
N ARG A 101 4.90 -16.79 11.33
CA ARG A 101 4.75 -15.34 11.17
C ARG A 101 4.70 -14.99 9.69
N PHE A 102 3.72 -14.17 9.32
CA PHE A 102 3.43 -13.82 7.93
C PHE A 102 3.37 -12.30 7.71
N ASN A 103 4.06 -11.52 8.54
CA ASN A 103 4.10 -10.07 8.40
C ASN A 103 4.61 -9.68 7.00
N SER A 104 3.83 -8.88 6.29
CA SER A 104 4.12 -8.44 4.92
C SER A 104 4.24 -9.57 3.88
N TRP A 105 3.56 -10.70 4.07
CA TRP A 105 3.48 -11.75 3.05
C TRP A 105 2.33 -11.52 2.08
N LEU A 106 2.58 -11.76 0.79
CA LEU A 106 1.60 -11.86 -0.30
C LEU A 106 1.56 -13.32 -0.74
N ILE A 107 0.51 -14.05 -0.39
CA ILE A 107 0.42 -15.50 -0.58
C ILE A 107 -0.67 -15.83 -1.60
N GLY A 108 -0.31 -16.47 -2.70
CA GLY A 108 -1.26 -17.00 -3.68
C GLY A 108 -1.62 -18.44 -3.36
N ILE A 109 -2.89 -18.84 -3.46
CA ILE A 109 -3.31 -20.21 -3.18
C ILE A 109 -4.34 -20.66 -4.20
N GLU A 110 -4.04 -21.73 -4.92
CA GLU A 110 -5.02 -22.36 -5.79
C GLU A 110 -6.01 -23.20 -4.98
N ILE A 111 -7.29 -22.88 -5.07
CA ILE A 111 -8.41 -23.59 -4.44
C ILE A 111 -9.54 -23.68 -5.45
N LEU A 112 -10.08 -24.89 -5.63
CA LEU A 112 -11.28 -25.10 -6.42
C LEU A 112 -12.47 -24.35 -5.82
N GLU A 113 -13.36 -23.81 -6.68
CA GLU A 113 -14.56 -23.06 -6.27
C GLU A 113 -15.63 -23.98 -5.64
N GLN A 114 -15.32 -24.51 -4.45
CA GLN A 114 -16.15 -25.40 -3.66
C GLN A 114 -16.31 -24.80 -2.27
N LYS A 115 -17.55 -24.43 -1.90
CA LYS A 115 -17.85 -23.72 -0.65
C LYS A 115 -17.25 -24.37 0.59
N ASP A 116 -17.32 -25.70 0.69
CA ASP A 116 -16.77 -26.43 1.84
C ASP A 116 -15.24 -26.37 1.90
N LYS A 117 -14.55 -26.49 0.76
CA LYS A 117 -13.08 -26.38 0.70
C LYS A 117 -12.62 -24.98 1.06
N ILE A 118 -13.28 -23.95 0.51
CA ILE A 118 -12.98 -22.54 0.82
C ILE A 118 -13.18 -22.28 2.32
N ARG A 119 -14.30 -22.75 2.89
CA ARG A 119 -14.59 -22.58 4.32
C ARG A 119 -13.58 -23.30 5.20
N GLN A 120 -13.23 -24.55 4.87
CA GLN A 120 -12.20 -25.31 5.59
C GLN A 120 -10.84 -24.61 5.53
N PHE A 121 -10.47 -24.12 4.34
CA PHE A 121 -9.24 -23.37 4.14
C PHE A 121 -9.20 -22.09 4.99
N ILE A 122 -10.21 -21.21 4.88
CA ILE A 122 -10.28 -19.97 5.66
C ILE A 122 -10.23 -20.26 7.17
N ASN A 123 -10.94 -21.30 7.63
CA ASN A 123 -10.89 -21.71 9.03
C ASN A 123 -9.51 -22.20 9.46
N SER A 124 -8.77 -22.89 8.59
CA SER A 124 -7.40 -23.32 8.88
C SER A 124 -6.44 -22.14 8.99
N ILE A 125 -6.56 -21.15 8.10
CA ILE A 125 -5.78 -19.91 8.16
C ILE A 125 -6.10 -19.11 9.41
N LYS A 126 -7.39 -18.95 9.75
CA LYS A 126 -7.84 -18.24 10.96
C LYS A 126 -7.26 -18.79 12.26
N LYS A 127 -6.89 -20.08 12.29
CA LYS A 127 -6.20 -20.69 13.45
C LYS A 127 -4.72 -20.34 13.54
N LYS A 128 -4.11 -19.94 12.43
CA LYS A 128 -2.67 -19.71 12.31
C LYS A 128 -2.30 -18.24 12.22
N ILE A 129 -3.11 -17.44 11.55
CA ILE A 129 -2.86 -16.04 11.28
C ILE A 129 -3.99 -15.22 11.89
N ASN A 130 -3.64 -14.44 12.92
CA ASN A 130 -4.60 -13.67 13.69
C ASN A 130 -5.24 -12.54 12.87
N CYS A 131 -4.48 -11.94 11.95
CA CYS A 131 -4.95 -10.86 11.10
C CYS A 131 -4.39 -10.99 9.69
N PHE A 132 -5.27 -10.97 8.69
CA PHE A 132 -4.92 -11.01 7.27
C PHE A 132 -6.06 -10.47 6.41
N LEU A 133 -5.74 -10.06 5.18
CA LEU A 133 -6.72 -9.76 4.16
C LEU A 133 -6.88 -10.98 3.24
N GLY A 134 -8.06 -11.59 3.25
CA GLY A 134 -8.42 -12.64 2.31
C GLY A 134 -9.02 -12.05 1.04
N ILE A 135 -8.46 -12.38 -0.12
CA ILE A 135 -8.96 -11.98 -1.43
C ILE A 135 -9.37 -13.24 -2.18
N ALA A 136 -10.68 -13.46 -2.32
CA ALA A 136 -11.22 -14.52 -3.16
C ALA A 136 -11.21 -14.04 -4.61
N PHE A 137 -10.48 -14.76 -5.48
CA PHE A 137 -10.36 -14.45 -6.90
C PHE A 137 -10.80 -15.63 -7.76
N PHE A 138 -12.11 -15.74 -7.97
CA PHE A 138 -12.72 -16.76 -8.82
C PHE A 138 -13.18 -16.18 -10.14
N SER A 139 -13.41 -17.04 -11.14
CA SER A 139 -13.76 -16.62 -12.50
C SER A 139 -15.01 -15.74 -12.56
N ASN A 140 -15.98 -15.97 -11.67
CA ASN A 140 -17.26 -15.27 -11.63
C ASN A 140 -17.49 -14.45 -10.36
N SER A 141 -16.56 -14.48 -9.41
CA SER A 141 -16.73 -13.79 -8.13
C SER A 141 -15.40 -13.25 -7.59
N PHE A 142 -15.46 -12.01 -7.13
CA PHE A 142 -14.37 -11.37 -6.40
C PHE A 142 -14.92 -10.94 -5.05
N SER A 143 -14.21 -11.25 -3.97
CA SER A 143 -14.60 -10.78 -2.64
C SER A 143 -13.40 -10.55 -1.75
N ILE A 144 -13.49 -9.54 -0.89
CA ILE A 144 -12.46 -9.20 0.08
C ILE A 144 -13.04 -9.36 1.48
N GLU A 145 -12.29 -10.03 2.35
CA GLU A 145 -12.58 -10.15 3.78
C GLU A 145 -11.34 -9.77 4.59
N LEU A 146 -11.42 -8.70 5.38
CA LEU A 146 -10.41 -8.42 6.40
C LEU A 146 -10.73 -9.24 7.65
N VAL A 147 -9.81 -10.11 8.04
CA VAL A 147 -9.94 -10.99 9.19
C VAL A 147 -9.11 -10.46 10.35
N GLY A 148 -9.64 -10.58 11.57
CA GLY A 148 -8.94 -10.20 12.81
C GLY A 148 -9.04 -8.73 13.19
N ILE A 149 -9.52 -7.87 12.29
CA ILE A 149 -9.75 -6.45 12.51
C ILE A 149 -11.15 -6.09 12.05
N ASN A 150 -11.89 -5.33 12.87
CA ASN A 150 -13.15 -4.77 12.45
C ASN A 150 -12.91 -3.59 11.52
N TRP A 151 -13.16 -3.78 10.22
CA TRP A 151 -12.94 -2.75 9.19
C TRP A 151 -13.70 -1.45 9.47
N LYS A 152 -14.82 -1.49 10.21
CA LYS A 152 -15.59 -0.29 10.57
C LYS A 152 -14.88 0.62 11.58
N LEU A 153 -13.86 0.10 12.25
CA LEU A 153 -13.04 0.86 13.20
C LEU A 153 -11.79 1.43 12.54
N LEU A 154 -11.54 1.11 11.26
CA LEU A 154 -10.40 1.62 10.51
C LEU A 154 -10.71 2.99 9.93
N ASP A 155 -9.83 3.94 10.18
CA ASP A 155 -9.77 5.16 9.39
C ASP A 155 -9.07 4.87 8.06
N LEU A 156 -9.85 4.89 6.98
CA LEU A 156 -9.40 4.68 5.60
C LEU A 156 -9.44 5.97 4.77
N GLN A 157 -9.57 7.14 5.41
CA GLN A 157 -9.71 8.42 4.73
C GLN A 157 -8.50 8.73 3.83
N PHE A 158 -7.30 8.39 4.28
CA PHE A 158 -6.07 8.58 3.51
C PHE A 158 -6.07 7.73 2.24
N GLU A 159 -6.29 6.42 2.37
CA GLU A 159 -6.36 5.50 1.23
C GLU A 159 -7.47 5.90 0.26
N HIS A 160 -8.61 6.40 0.77
CA HIS A 160 -9.67 6.93 -0.07
C HIS A 160 -9.23 8.17 -0.85
N THR A 161 -8.48 9.08 -0.21
CA THR A 161 -7.96 10.29 -0.85
C THR A 161 -7.00 9.94 -2.00
N ILE A 162 -6.14 8.94 -1.80
CA ILE A 162 -5.24 8.43 -2.86
C ILE A 162 -6.07 7.99 -4.07
N LEU A 163 -7.11 7.17 -3.87
CA LEU A 163 -7.93 6.67 -4.97
C LEU A 163 -8.68 7.79 -5.71
N GLN A 164 -9.16 8.80 -4.99
CA GLN A 164 -9.79 9.96 -5.60
C GLN A 164 -8.80 10.76 -6.45
N LYS A 165 -7.58 11.02 -5.93
CA LYS A 165 -6.52 11.69 -6.70
C LYS A 165 -6.18 10.93 -7.97
N ILE A 166 -6.01 9.60 -7.89
CA ILE A 166 -5.73 8.76 -9.06
C ILE A 166 -6.82 8.93 -10.12
N SER A 167 -8.09 8.85 -9.73
CA SER A 167 -9.20 9.01 -10.68
C SER A 167 -9.23 10.40 -11.30
N GLN A 168 -9.09 11.45 -10.49
CA GLN A 168 -9.19 12.84 -10.97
C GLN A 168 -8.02 13.24 -11.86
N ASP A 169 -6.80 12.89 -11.47
CA ASP A 169 -5.59 13.31 -12.19
C ASP A 169 -5.36 12.48 -13.46
N THR A 170 -5.78 11.21 -13.46
CA THR A 170 -5.87 10.42 -14.69
C THR A 170 -6.83 11.08 -15.68
N GLU A 171 -8.05 11.42 -15.25
CA GLU A 171 -9.06 12.00 -16.14
C GLU A 171 -8.61 13.36 -16.70
N LYS A 172 -8.05 14.24 -15.84
CA LYS A 172 -7.47 15.52 -16.28
C LYS A 172 -6.38 15.32 -17.33
N SER A 173 -5.52 14.32 -17.15
CA SER A 173 -4.41 14.03 -18.06
C SER A 173 -4.91 13.52 -19.41
N ILE A 174 -5.87 12.58 -19.41
CA ILE A 174 -6.49 12.05 -20.64
C ILE A 174 -7.23 13.15 -21.41
N ILE A 175 -8.02 13.98 -20.73
CA ILE A 175 -8.72 15.12 -21.37
C ILE A 175 -7.71 16.07 -22.02
N LYS A 176 -6.58 16.34 -21.35
CA LYS A 176 -5.52 17.19 -21.90
C LYS A 176 -4.90 16.56 -23.15
N MET A 177 -4.61 15.27 -23.14
CA MET A 177 -4.06 14.53 -24.30
C MET A 177 -5.03 14.56 -25.48
N LYS A 178 -6.31 14.20 -25.26
CA LYS A 178 -7.37 14.26 -26.29
C LYS A 178 -7.50 15.65 -26.90
N ARG A 179 -7.47 16.71 -26.08
CA ARG A 179 -7.56 18.09 -26.55
C ARG A 179 -6.39 18.48 -27.47
N VAL A 180 -5.17 18.05 -27.12
CA VAL A 180 -3.97 18.34 -27.93
C VAL A 180 -4.08 17.67 -29.30
N LEU A 181 -4.48 16.39 -29.36
CA LEU A 181 -4.64 15.68 -30.63
C LEU A 181 -5.81 16.24 -31.45
N LEU A 182 -6.97 16.48 -30.83
CA LEU A 182 -8.13 17.09 -31.51
C LEU A 182 -7.79 18.45 -32.13
N GLY A 183 -6.97 19.26 -31.45
CA GLY A 183 -6.51 20.53 -31.99
C GLY A 183 -5.62 20.41 -33.24
N LYS A 184 -4.99 19.24 -33.46
CA LYS A 184 -4.17 18.93 -34.64
C LYS A 184 -4.97 18.22 -35.74
N ILE A 185 -5.97 17.42 -35.38
CA ILE A 185 -6.83 16.69 -36.32
C ILE A 185 -7.80 17.65 -37.03
N LYS A 186 -8.37 18.64 -36.32
CA LYS A 186 -9.35 19.59 -36.88
C LYS A 186 -8.85 20.45 -38.06
N SER A 187 -7.55 20.48 -38.32
CA SER A 187 -6.99 21.17 -39.49
C SER A 187 -6.99 20.32 -40.77
N GLU A 188 -7.42 19.07 -40.70
CA GLU A 188 -7.41 18.13 -41.83
C GLU A 188 -8.78 17.43 -41.96
N GLU A 189 -9.23 17.16 -43.19
CA GLU A 189 -10.43 16.35 -43.46
C GLU A 189 -10.11 14.86 -43.22
N ILE A 190 -10.07 14.47 -41.96
CA ILE A 190 -9.81 13.10 -41.52
C ILE A 190 -11.13 12.39 -41.26
N ASP A 191 -11.19 11.11 -41.66
CA ASP A 191 -12.31 10.21 -41.43
C ASP A 191 -12.61 10.02 -39.93
N GLU A 192 -13.89 10.02 -39.54
CA GLU A 192 -14.34 9.96 -38.14
C GLU A 192 -13.84 8.69 -37.44
N ASP A 193 -13.82 7.55 -38.14
CA ASP A 193 -13.31 6.28 -37.61
C ASP A 193 -11.82 6.37 -37.25
N LEU A 194 -11.03 7.10 -38.05
CA LEU A 194 -9.61 7.32 -37.76
C LEU A 194 -9.43 8.28 -36.58
N VAL A 195 -10.30 9.28 -36.43
CA VAL A 195 -10.30 10.18 -35.28
C VAL A 195 -10.57 9.42 -33.98
N ASP A 196 -11.52 8.50 -33.98
CA ASP A 196 -11.85 7.70 -32.80
C ASP A 196 -10.69 6.80 -32.38
N VAL A 197 -10.02 6.15 -33.34
CA VAL A 197 -8.81 5.34 -33.06
C VAL A 197 -7.68 6.20 -32.51
N LEU A 198 -7.44 7.39 -33.08
CA LEU A 198 -6.40 8.32 -32.62
C LEU A 198 -6.67 8.89 -31.22
N LEU A 199 -7.92 8.86 -30.75
CA LEU A 199 -8.34 9.35 -29.44
C LEU A 199 -8.64 8.21 -28.45
N ASP A 200 -8.39 6.95 -28.82
CA ASP A 200 -8.41 5.84 -27.89
C ASP A 200 -7.13 5.86 -27.03
N PHE A 201 -7.30 6.31 -25.78
CA PHE A 201 -6.24 6.37 -24.78
C PHE A 201 -6.44 5.33 -23.66
N ASN A 202 -7.15 4.23 -23.92
CA ASN A 202 -7.45 3.24 -22.89
C ASN A 202 -6.18 2.66 -22.26
N ARG A 203 -5.15 2.38 -23.06
CA ARG A 203 -3.87 1.86 -22.55
C ARG A 203 -3.12 2.91 -21.73
N GLU A 204 -3.04 4.14 -22.21
CA GLU A 204 -2.39 5.26 -21.54
C GLU A 204 -3.09 5.58 -20.22
N LYS A 205 -4.42 5.44 -20.17
CA LYS A 205 -5.20 5.61 -18.94
C LYS A 205 -4.76 4.62 -17.86
N GLU A 206 -4.57 3.36 -18.21
CA GLU A 206 -4.13 2.32 -17.28
C GLU A 206 -2.69 2.57 -16.79
N GLU A 207 -1.78 2.93 -17.70
CA GLU A 207 -0.40 3.28 -17.35
C GLU A 207 -0.33 4.54 -16.46
N LEU A 208 -1.18 5.55 -16.71
CA LEU A 208 -1.28 6.76 -15.89
C LEU A 208 -1.80 6.45 -14.49
N LYS A 209 -2.89 5.67 -14.35
CA LYS A 209 -3.41 5.25 -13.04
C LYS A 209 -2.31 4.60 -12.20
N LYS A 210 -1.53 3.71 -12.82
CA LYS A 210 -0.38 3.03 -12.21
C LYS A 210 0.69 3.99 -11.72
N ASN A 211 1.13 4.89 -12.59
CA ASN A 211 2.20 5.82 -12.26
C ASN A 211 1.79 6.79 -11.16
N ILE A 212 0.54 7.28 -11.19
CA ILE A 212 0.00 8.16 -10.15
C ILE A 212 -0.08 7.41 -8.82
N LEU A 213 -0.62 6.18 -8.80
CA LEU A 213 -0.71 5.39 -7.57
C LEU A 213 0.67 5.12 -6.95
N LYS A 214 1.65 4.69 -7.76
CA LYS A 214 3.02 4.46 -7.28
C LYS A 214 3.61 5.74 -6.70
N LYS A 215 3.41 6.88 -7.37
CA LYS A 215 3.89 8.18 -6.90
C LYS A 215 3.29 8.57 -5.55
N GLU A 216 1.97 8.46 -5.38
CA GLU A 216 1.31 8.85 -4.13
C GLU A 216 1.75 7.96 -2.96
N VAL A 217 1.86 6.66 -3.18
CA VAL A 217 2.36 5.70 -2.18
C VAL A 217 3.83 5.98 -1.83
N GLN A 218 4.66 6.26 -2.82
CA GLN A 218 6.06 6.62 -2.61
C GLN A 218 6.20 7.92 -1.81
N ASN A 219 5.41 8.95 -2.14
CA ASN A 219 5.40 10.22 -1.43
C ASN A 219 5.02 10.03 0.04
N PHE A 220 4.01 9.21 0.33
CA PHE A 220 3.61 8.86 1.68
C PHE A 220 4.73 8.18 2.47
N TYR A 221 5.40 7.19 1.86
CA TYR A 221 6.53 6.52 2.47
C TYR A 221 7.68 7.50 2.78
N LEU A 222 8.05 8.37 1.82
CA LEU A 222 9.12 9.34 2.01
C LEU A 222 8.78 10.39 3.07
N GLY A 223 7.55 10.92 3.08
CA GLY A 223 7.06 11.82 4.12
C GLY A 223 7.13 11.15 5.50
N SER A 224 6.68 9.90 5.60
CA SER A 224 6.74 9.12 6.83
C SER A 224 8.17 8.83 7.28
N LYS A 225 9.11 8.58 6.36
CA LYS A 225 10.54 8.39 6.66
C LYS A 225 11.19 9.68 7.18
N ARG A 226 10.81 10.84 6.63
CA ARG A 226 11.25 12.14 7.15
C ARG A 226 10.70 12.38 8.55
N ALA A 227 9.41 12.09 8.77
CA ALA A 227 8.78 12.16 10.09
C ALA A 227 9.49 11.25 11.11
N PHE A 228 9.73 9.99 10.73
CA PHE A 228 10.50 9.03 11.53
C PHE A 228 11.86 9.59 11.94
N SER A 229 12.58 10.21 11.00
CA SER A 229 13.92 10.77 11.26
C SER A 229 13.89 11.94 12.24
N ILE A 230 12.88 12.81 12.15
CA ILE A 230 12.70 13.95 13.07
C ILE A 230 12.29 13.43 14.46
N LEU A 231 11.27 12.59 14.52
CA LEU A 231 10.72 12.06 15.75
C LEU A 231 11.74 11.20 16.51
N SER A 232 12.54 10.40 15.82
CA SER A 232 13.65 9.65 16.44
C SER A 232 14.65 10.57 17.14
N ARG A 233 14.98 11.73 16.53
CA ARG A 233 15.89 12.70 17.14
C ARG A 233 15.26 13.42 18.33
N LEU A 234 13.97 13.79 18.24
CA LEU A 234 13.23 14.35 19.38
C LEU A 234 13.16 13.34 20.54
N ASN A 235 12.96 12.06 20.24
CA ASN A 235 12.96 11.01 21.24
C ASN A 235 14.34 10.90 21.95
N LEU A 236 15.44 10.99 21.19
CA LEU A 236 16.78 11.01 21.76
C LEU A 236 17.02 12.22 22.66
N LEU A 237 16.51 13.40 22.30
CA LEU A 237 16.57 14.59 23.16
C LEU A 237 15.79 14.37 24.47
N ASN A 238 14.61 13.75 24.40
CA ASN A 238 13.84 13.40 25.60
C ASN A 238 14.60 12.41 26.50
N ASN A 239 15.32 11.46 25.93
CA ASN A 239 16.13 10.49 26.67
C ASN A 239 17.31 11.12 27.42
N ILE A 240 17.77 12.31 27.03
CA ILE A 240 18.77 13.11 27.74
C ILE A 240 18.14 14.24 28.58
N GLU A 241 16.88 14.04 28.99
CA GLU A 241 16.08 14.93 29.84
C GLU A 241 15.73 16.30 29.22
N MET A 242 15.94 16.50 27.91
CA MET A 242 15.47 17.67 27.18
C MET A 242 14.03 17.43 26.72
N LYS A 243 13.05 17.86 27.51
CA LYS A 243 11.62 17.73 27.18
C LYS A 243 11.28 18.50 25.89
N THR A 244 11.04 17.75 24.84
CA THR A 244 10.68 18.22 23.51
C THR A 244 9.45 17.49 23.01
N GLN A 245 8.57 18.25 22.39
CA GLN A 245 7.43 17.75 21.62
C GLN A 245 7.32 18.64 20.37
N ILE A 246 6.53 18.20 19.40
CA ILE A 246 6.31 18.95 18.15
C ILE A 246 4.82 19.01 17.83
N GLY A 247 4.35 20.18 17.39
CA GLY A 247 2.99 20.33 16.89
C GLY A 247 2.78 19.56 15.60
N SER A 248 1.60 18.92 15.46
CA SER A 248 1.26 18.11 14.28
C SER A 248 1.41 18.88 12.97
N LYS A 249 0.98 20.16 12.93
CA LYS A 249 1.08 21.02 11.75
C LYS A 249 2.53 21.30 11.37
N THR A 250 3.34 21.67 12.36
CA THR A 250 4.76 21.98 12.21
C THR A 250 5.52 20.78 11.67
N LEU A 251 5.22 19.58 12.17
CA LEU A 251 5.82 18.35 11.66
C LEU A 251 5.45 18.10 10.19
N LEU A 252 4.16 18.20 9.83
CA LEU A 252 3.68 18.01 8.45
C LEU A 252 4.31 19.01 7.46
N GLU A 253 4.43 20.28 7.86
CA GLU A 253 5.13 21.32 7.09
C GLU A 253 6.63 20.98 6.94
N THR A 254 7.29 20.58 8.03
CA THR A 254 8.72 20.25 8.03
C THR A 254 9.04 19.05 7.14
N ILE A 255 8.15 18.05 7.08
CA ILE A 255 8.32 16.88 6.22
C ILE A 255 7.82 17.13 4.79
N ASP A 256 7.33 18.33 4.46
CA ASP A 256 6.75 18.67 3.16
C ASP A 256 5.75 17.59 2.69
N TYR A 257 4.80 17.26 3.56
CA TYR A 257 3.77 16.25 3.28
C TYR A 257 2.51 16.46 4.14
N GLU A 258 1.47 17.02 3.54
CA GLU A 258 0.19 17.33 4.21
C GLU A 258 -0.98 16.42 3.76
N ASP A 259 -0.71 15.46 2.86
CA ASP A 259 -1.74 14.63 2.24
C ASP A 259 -2.29 13.53 3.17
N ALA A 260 -1.72 13.33 4.36
CA ALA A 260 -2.19 12.38 5.35
C ALA A 260 -2.27 13.00 6.75
N PRO A 261 -3.25 12.59 7.59
CA PRO A 261 -3.29 13.02 8.97
C PRO A 261 -2.10 12.46 9.76
N ILE A 262 -1.65 13.20 10.78
CA ILE A 262 -0.47 12.82 11.58
C ILE A 262 -0.61 11.42 12.20
N ASP A 263 -1.81 11.06 12.68
CA ASP A 263 -2.08 9.76 13.28
C ASP A 263 -1.86 8.62 12.28
N ARG A 264 -2.15 8.85 10.99
CA ARG A 264 -1.90 7.87 9.93
C ARG A 264 -0.41 7.68 9.68
N ILE A 265 0.37 8.75 9.74
CA ILE A 265 1.84 8.73 9.61
C ILE A 265 2.46 8.00 10.81
N ILE A 266 2.06 8.32 12.04
CA ILE A 266 2.56 7.64 13.25
C ILE A 266 2.18 6.16 13.24
N SER A 267 0.94 5.84 12.87
CA SER A 267 0.51 4.44 12.72
C SER A 267 1.34 3.69 11.69
N PHE A 268 1.63 4.30 10.54
CA PHE A 268 2.53 3.72 9.55
C PHE A 268 3.94 3.52 10.10
N ILE A 269 4.49 4.52 10.80
CA ILE A 269 5.82 4.43 11.39
C ILE A 269 5.93 3.26 12.37
N ASN A 270 4.94 3.08 13.23
CA ASN A 270 4.88 1.96 14.16
C ASN A 270 4.84 0.62 13.40
N LYS A 271 4.04 0.50 12.34
CA LYS A 271 3.99 -0.72 11.53
C LYS A 271 5.25 -0.99 10.72
N GLU A 272 5.92 0.05 10.25
CA GLU A 272 7.08 -0.04 9.38
C GLU A 272 8.37 -0.26 10.17
N TRP A 273 8.60 0.53 11.23
CA TRP A 273 9.84 0.56 12.02
C TRP A 273 9.69 0.11 13.48
N GLY A 274 8.47 -0.16 13.96
CA GLY A 274 8.25 -0.65 15.33
C GLY A 274 8.28 0.43 16.42
N GLU A 275 8.35 1.70 16.04
CA GLU A 275 8.44 2.83 16.97
C GLU A 275 7.09 3.55 17.12
N ASP A 276 6.69 3.82 18.36
CA ASP A 276 5.50 4.63 18.66
C ASP A 276 5.90 6.01 19.21
N PHE A 277 5.70 7.02 18.37
CA PHE A 277 6.03 8.40 18.68
C PHE A 277 4.81 9.24 19.09
N SER A 278 3.67 8.61 19.40
CA SER A 278 2.44 9.32 19.76
C SER A 278 2.65 10.32 20.92
N ILE A 279 3.53 10.00 21.87
CA ILE A 279 3.84 10.85 23.03
C ILE A 279 4.59 12.15 22.67
N LEU A 280 5.21 12.20 21.49
CA LEU A 280 6.00 13.34 21.02
C LEU A 280 5.15 14.37 20.27
N ILE A 281 3.88 14.05 19.98
CA ILE A 281 2.97 14.92 19.25
C ILE A 281 2.12 15.74 20.23
N GLU A 282 2.25 17.06 20.16
CA GLU A 282 1.40 17.98 20.90
C GLU A 282 0.04 18.13 20.20
N ASN A 283 -0.95 17.36 20.65
CA ASN A 283 -2.33 17.55 20.23
C ASN A 283 -2.99 18.67 21.05
N GLY A 284 -2.98 19.90 20.53
CA GLY A 284 -3.74 21.00 21.14
C GLY A 284 -3.62 22.33 20.41
N LYS A 285 -4.78 22.96 20.15
CA LYS A 285 -5.04 24.30 19.58
C LYS A 285 -4.26 25.49 20.19
N LYS A 286 -3.27 25.28 21.07
CA LYS A 286 -2.56 26.31 21.84
C LYS A 286 -1.13 26.62 21.37
N VAL A 287 -0.57 25.90 20.39
CA VAL A 287 0.86 26.02 20.02
C VAL A 287 1.11 26.74 18.68
N ASN A 288 0.05 27.12 17.94
CA ASN A 288 0.16 27.85 16.67
C ASN A 288 0.92 29.19 16.75
N ALA A 289 1.19 29.72 17.95
CA ALA A 289 1.89 30.98 18.16
C ALA A 289 3.42 30.85 18.38
N LEU A 290 3.93 29.69 18.80
CA LEU A 290 5.38 29.50 19.02
C LEU A 290 6.07 28.86 17.81
N ASP A 291 5.42 27.88 17.16
CA ASP A 291 6.01 27.15 16.02
C ASP A 291 6.08 28.00 14.73
N SER A 292 5.21 29.00 14.59
CA SER A 292 5.21 29.95 13.47
C SER A 292 6.38 30.94 13.49
N MET A 293 7.13 31.02 14.59
CA MET A 293 8.36 31.83 14.67
C MET A 293 9.62 31.08 14.21
N GLN A 294 9.61 29.74 14.23
CA GLN A 294 10.76 28.93 13.80
C GLN A 294 10.74 28.59 12.31
N SER A 295 9.58 28.53 11.66
CA SER A 295 9.45 28.27 10.21
C SER A 295 9.81 29.47 9.30
N LEU A 296 10.26 30.60 9.88
CA LEU A 296 10.71 31.80 9.15
C LEU A 296 12.24 31.97 9.14
N TRP A 297 12.99 31.06 9.74
CA TRP A 297 14.46 31.03 9.71
C TRP A 297 14.94 29.62 9.35
N GLY A 298 14.79 29.27 8.07
CA GLY A 298 15.25 28.01 7.49
C GLY A 298 14.79 27.87 6.05
#